data_AF-A0ABD4Q8I1-F1
#
_entry.id   AF-A0ABD4Q8I1-F1
#
_cell.length_a   1.000
_cell.length_b   1.000
_cell.length_c   1.000
_cell.angle_alpha   90.00
_cell.angle_beta   90.00
_cell.angle_gamma   90.00
#
_symmetry.space_group_name_H-M   'P 1'
#
loop_
_entity.id
_entity.type
_entity.pdbx_description
1 polymer ?
#
loop_
_entity_poly.entity_id
_entity_poly.type
_entity_poly.pdbx_seq_one_letter_code
_entity_poly.pdbx_strand_id
1 'polypeptide(L)' 'ASYLERYRDAADSYARALDAEPRSTGVLCNYASALMRIERHDDARDMCDRALALDAGYVPAWFTRGRVQLETHRYEA' A
#
# COMPACT_ATOMS: atom_id res chain seq x y z
N ALA A 1 12.22 8.40 -16.43
CA ALA A 1 12.02 7.84 -15.08
C ALA A 1 11.76 6.35 -15.18
N SER A 2 12.45 5.54 -14.37
CA SER A 2 12.16 4.09 -14.30
C SER A 2 10.77 3.87 -13.68
N TYR A 3 10.16 2.70 -13.89
CA TYR A 3 8.87 2.39 -13.25
C TYR A 3 8.97 2.49 -11.71
N LEU A 4 10.10 2.05 -11.13
CA LEU A 4 10.34 2.14 -9.69
C LEU A 4 10.38 3.57 -9.16
N GLU A 5 10.98 4.48 -9.93
CA GLU A 5 11.03 5.91 -9.58
C GLU A 5 9.62 6.51 -9.55
N ARG A 6 8.77 6.20 -10.55
CA ARG A 6 7.38 6.63 -10.56
C ARG A 6 6.56 6.09 -9.40
N TYR A 7 6.86 4.88 -8.92
CA TYR A 7 6.20 4.33 -7.74
C TYR A 7 6.68 4.98 -6.43
N ARG A 8 7.95 5.41 -6.34
CA ARG A 8 8.45 6.22 -5.21
C ARG A 8 7.78 7.59 -5.18
N ASP A 9 7.69 8.28 -6.30
CA ASP A 9 7.00 9.58 -6.38
C ASP A 9 5.51 9.46 -6.01
N ALA A 10 4.87 8.37 -6.44
CA ALA A 10 3.49 8.07 -6.06
C ALA A 10 3.37 7.82 -4.55
N ALA A 11 4.28 7.02 -3.98
CA ALA A 11 4.34 6.76 -2.54
C ALA A 11 4.48 8.06 -1.73
N ASP A 12 5.36 8.97 -2.13
CA ASP A 12 5.54 10.27 -1.47
C ASP A 12 4.28 11.15 -1.58
N SER A 13 3.62 11.12 -2.74
CA SER A 13 2.37 11.86 -2.96
C SER A 13 1.24 11.32 -2.09
N TYR A 14 1.12 10.00 -1.95
CA TYR A 14 0.12 9.39 -1.08
C TYR A 14 0.40 9.65 0.40
N ALA A 15 1.67 9.62 0.82
CA ALA A 15 2.04 10.00 2.19
C ALA A 15 1.56 11.42 2.52
N ARG A 16 1.83 12.40 1.65
CA ARG A 16 1.34 13.78 1.81
C ARG A 16 -0.19 13.88 1.82
N ALA A 17 -0.87 13.07 1.01
CA ALA A 17 -2.33 13.03 1.03
C ALA A 17 -2.87 12.50 2.37
N LEU A 18 -2.18 11.54 3.00
CA LEU A 18 -2.52 11.02 4.32
C LEU A 18 -2.14 11.95 5.47
N ASP A 19 -1.15 12.83 5.29
CA ASP A 19 -0.89 13.90 6.25
C ASP A 19 -2.08 14.87 6.33
N ALA A 20 -2.75 15.11 5.21
CA ALA A 20 -3.94 15.97 5.13
C ALA A 20 -5.23 15.25 5.53
N GLU A 21 -5.43 14.00 5.09
CA GLU A 21 -6.58 13.16 5.43
C GLU A 21 -6.13 11.75 5.83
N PRO A 22 -5.82 11.52 7.12
CA PRO A 22 -5.25 10.26 7.59
C PRO A 22 -6.16 9.04 7.47
N ARG A 23 -7.47 9.25 7.28
CA ARG A 23 -8.50 8.20 7.29
C ARG A 23 -9.06 7.89 5.90
N SER A 24 -8.38 8.32 4.84
CA SER A 24 -8.79 7.97 3.48
C SER A 24 -8.42 6.53 3.13
N THR A 25 -9.40 5.62 3.24
CA THR A 25 -9.24 4.19 2.92
C THR A 25 -8.70 3.94 1.51
N GLY A 26 -9.16 4.73 0.52
CA GLY A 26 -8.69 4.62 -0.86
C GLY A 26 -7.22 5.03 -1.02
N VAL A 27 -6.79 6.09 -0.34
CA VAL A 27 -5.39 6.54 -0.37
C VAL A 27 -4.50 5.53 0.34
N LEU A 28 -4.90 5.00 1.50
CA LEU A 28 -4.17 3.94 2.19
C LEU A 28 -3.95 2.72 1.29
N CYS A 29 -4.99 2.26 0.57
CA CYS A 29 -4.87 1.13 -0.34
C CYS A 29 -3.94 1.43 -1.54
N ASN A 30 -4.04 2.62 -2.13
CA ASN A 30 -3.17 3.01 -3.25
C ASN A 30 -1.72 3.17 -2.80
N TYR A 31 -1.51 3.66 -1.58
CA TYR A 31 -0.19 3.77 -0.98
C TYR A 31 0.42 2.39 -0.75
N ALA A 32 -0.35 1.45 -0.19
CA ALA A 32 0.07 0.05 -0.03
C ALA A 32 0.53 -0.57 -1.36
N SER A 33 -0.25 -0.36 -2.42
CA SER A 33 0.09 -0.86 -3.76
C SER A 33 1.39 -0.26 -4.28
N ALA A 34 1.61 1.05 -4.11
CA ALA A 34 2.86 1.70 -4.51
C ALA A 34 4.08 1.19 -3.71
N LEU A 35 3.94 1.06 -2.39
CA LEU A 35 4.97 0.53 -1.48
C LEU A 35 5.38 -0.90 -1.84
N MET A 36 4.40 -1.74 -2.16
CA MET A 36 4.64 -3.11 -2.62
C MET A 36 5.46 -3.13 -3.92
N ARG A 37 5.20 -2.21 -4.86
CA ARG A 37 5.93 -2.14 -6.14
C ARG A 37 7.38 -1.66 -6.00
N ILE A 38 7.74 -1.11 -4.85
CA ILE A 38 9.12 -0.72 -4.49
C ILE A 38 9.69 -1.61 -3.38
N GLU A 39 9.13 -2.81 -3.20
CA GLU A 39 9.58 -3.87 -2.29
C GLU A 39 9.53 -3.50 -0.79
N ARG A 40 8.79 -2.45 -0.42
CA ARG A 40 8.50 -2.08 0.97
C ARG A 40 7.28 -2.85 1.49
N HIS A 41 7.41 -4.17 1.59
CA HIS A 41 6.28 -5.07 1.87
C HIS A 41 5.66 -4.87 3.26
N ASP A 42 6.47 -4.64 4.30
CA ASP A 42 5.96 -4.43 5.66
C ASP A 42 5.12 -3.14 5.77
N ASP A 43 5.60 -2.05 5.19
CA ASP A 43 4.86 -0.79 5.14
C ASP A 43 3.57 -0.92 4.32
N ALA A 44 3.63 -1.67 3.20
CA ALA A 44 2.46 -1.95 2.39
C ALA A 44 1.40 -2.73 3.17
N ARG A 45 1.83 -3.67 4.03
CA ARG A 45 0.94 -4.42 4.91
C ARG A 45 0.30 -3.52 5.96
N ASP A 46 1.07 -2.64 6.61
CA ASP A 46 0.53 -1.68 7.58
C ASP A 46 -0.56 -0.79 6.96
N MET A 47 -0.32 -0.28 5.74
CA MET A 47 -1.33 0.52 5.04
C MET A 47 -2.60 -0.26 4.72
N CYS A 48 -2.48 -1.54 4.32
CA CYS A 48 -3.64 -2.41 4.12
C CYS A 48 -4.40 -2.64 5.43
N ASP A 49 -3.70 -2.94 6.52
CA ASP A 49 -4.30 -3.21 7.82
C ASP A 49 -5.00 -1.95 8.37
N ARG A 50 -4.41 -0.76 8.19
CA ARG A 50 -5.05 0.53 8.50
C ARG A 50 -6.31 0.78 7.67
N ALA A 51 -6.29 0.48 6.37
CA ALA A 51 -7.47 0.62 5.52
C ALA A 51 -8.62 -0.28 6.00
N LEU A 52 -8.31 -1.53 6.36
CA LEU A 52 -9.27 -2.51 6.86
C LEU A 52 -9.78 -2.19 8.28
N ALA A 53 -8.97 -1.51 9.10
CA ALA A 53 -9.41 -1.00 10.39
C ALA A 53 -10.44 0.14 10.26
N LEU A 54 -10.39 0.91 9.18
CA LEU A 54 -11.35 1.98 8.89
C LEU A 54 -12.61 1.46 8.20
N ASP A 55 -12.45 0.51 7.27
CA ASP A 55 -13.53 -0.17 6.58
C ASP A 55 -13.14 -1.63 6.33
N ALA A 56 -13.65 -2.52 7.18
CA ALA A 56 -13.40 -3.95 7.09
C ALA A 56 -13.98 -4.59 5.81
N GLY A 57 -14.96 -3.93 5.18
CA GLY A 57 -15.58 -4.34 3.91
C GLY A 57 -14.85 -3.83 2.67
N TYR A 58 -13.76 -3.07 2.83
CA TYR A 58 -13.06 -2.46 1.70
C TYR A 58 -12.29 -3.50 0.87
N VAL A 59 -12.97 -4.08 -0.12
CA VAL A 59 -12.47 -5.14 -1.01
C VAL A 59 -11.09 -4.84 -1.60
N PRO A 60 -10.77 -3.61 -2.08
CA PRO A 60 -9.44 -3.33 -2.63
C PRO A 60 -8.29 -3.53 -1.63
N ALA A 61 -8.52 -3.28 -0.33
CA ALA A 61 -7.49 -3.49 0.69
C ALA A 61 -7.22 -4.98 0.92
N TRP A 62 -8.27 -5.82 0.96
CA TRP A 62 -8.09 -7.29 1.03
C TRP A 62 -7.33 -7.83 -0.19
N PHE A 63 -7.69 -7.36 -1.39
CA PHE A 63 -7.00 -7.75 -2.62
C PHE A 63 -5.51 -7.35 -2.60
N THR A 64 -5.22 -6.09 -2.22
CA THR A 64 -3.84 -5.60 -2.14
C THR A 64 -3.04 -6.34 -1.08
N ARG A 65 -3.63 -6.61 0.09
CA ARG A 65 -3.00 -7.38 1.17
C ARG A 65 -2.62 -8.79 0.74
N GLY A 66 -3.49 -9.48 0.01
CA GLY A 66 -3.19 -10.80 -0.56
C GLY A 66 -2.03 -10.74 -1.55
N ARG A 67 -1.95 -9.70 -2.39
CA ARG A 67 -0.81 -9.51 -3.30
C ARG A 67 0.49 -9.26 -2.55
N VAL A 68 0.48 -8.43 -1.50
CA VAL A 68 1.65 -8.18 -0.66
C VAL A 68 2.17 -9.50 -0.09
N GLN A 69 1.31 -10.34 0.49
CA GLN A 69 1.69 -11.64 1.04
C GLN A 69 2.32 -12.57 0.00
N LEU A 70 1.75 -12.64 -1.21
CA LEU A 70 2.29 -13.45 -2.30
C LEU A 70 3.64 -12.95 -2.83
N GLU A 71 3.90 -11.64 -2.80
CA GLU A 71 5.22 -11.10 -3.13
C GLU A 71 6.21 -11.43 -2.00
N THR A 72 5.88 -11.17 -0.73
CA THR A 72 6.79 -11.46 0.41
C THR A 72 7.23 -12.93 0.45
N HIS A 73 6.30 -13.88 0.29
CA HIS A 73 6.63 -15.31 0.27
C HIS A 73 7.50 -15.74 -0.93
N ARG A 74 7.52 -14.98 -2.02
CA ARG A 74 8.42 -15.24 -3.17
C ARG A 74 9.86 -14.79 -2.91
N TYR A 75 10.09 -13.89 -1.95
CA TYR A 75 11.43 -13.43 -1.56
C TYR A 75 11.98 -14.16 -0.32
N GLU A 76 11.13 -14.90 0.41
CA GLU A 76 11.54 -15.74 1.55
C GLU A 76 11.99 -17.16 1.15
N ALA A 77 11.76 -17.58 -0.11
CA ALA A 77 12.10 -18.89 -0.65
C ALA A 77 13.43 -18.88 -1.43
#